data_AF-A0A8H4AKE0-F1
#
_entry.id   AF-A0A8H4AKE0-F1
#
_cell.length_a   1.000
_cell.length_b   1.000
_cell.length_c   1.000
_cell.angle_alpha   90.00
_cell.angle_beta   90.00
_cell.angle_gamma   90.00
#
_symmetry.space_group_name_H-M   'P 1'
#
loop_
_entity.id
_entity.type
_entity.pdbx_description
1 polymer ?
#
loop_
_entity_poly.entity_id
_entity_poly.type
_entity_poly.pdbx_seq_one_letter_code
_entity_poly.pdbx_strand_id
1 'polypeptide(L)'
;MFSTLLFIFGALITFVISQECVPYSSPYDFSSGYPTIWETPTSDDFNTDEFQQVYNSIDWSQVPDIEPHQVVNGGLDRSNYPDSDPDCWWTYEQCSAPKAPGLQPDITICPEPETWGLTYDDGPNCTHNAFYDFLSENNQKATMFFIGSNVADWPNEAQRALTDGHQICVHTWSHPYMTSLSNEGVLAELYYARKAIKYVCGVTPLCWRPPYGDVDDRVRAIAQQLNLATIIWNLDTNDWDMEPVGSETPDQIDANFQSFVNMGQNGTFANSGCIVLEHEINNGTMSKAIEWYPKIKSAYQYVVPIATCMNITQPYAETNYTYPSFSEYTGTD
;
A
#
# COMPACT_ATOMS: atom_id res chain seq x y z
N MET A 1 36.74 29.80 -35.92
CA MET A 1 35.93 29.79 -34.68
C MET A 1 34.60 29.13 -35.02
N PHE A 2 34.52 27.82 -34.84
CA PHE A 2 33.25 27.10 -34.82
C PHE A 2 33.22 26.36 -33.48
N SER A 3 32.25 26.76 -32.66
CA SER A 3 31.98 26.20 -31.35
C SER A 3 31.15 24.94 -31.53
N THR A 4 31.71 23.79 -31.20
CA THR A 4 30.97 22.51 -31.19
C THR A 4 30.18 22.43 -29.90
N LEU A 5 28.85 22.54 -30.00
CA LEU A 5 27.91 22.20 -28.93
C LEU A 5 28.00 20.69 -28.68
N LEU A 6 28.38 20.30 -27.46
CA LEU A 6 28.34 18.92 -27.01
C LEU A 6 26.92 18.62 -26.53
N PHE A 7 26.12 17.98 -27.38
CA PHE A 7 24.85 17.38 -26.95
C PHE A 7 25.18 16.12 -26.15
N ILE A 8 24.97 16.17 -24.84
CA ILE A 8 24.95 14.99 -23.99
C ILE A 8 23.60 14.31 -24.23
N PHE A 9 23.58 13.31 -25.10
CA PHE A 9 22.50 12.33 -25.12
C PHE A 9 22.65 11.49 -23.83
N GLY A 10 21.78 11.72 -22.86
CA GLY A 10 21.59 10.79 -21.75
C GLY A 10 21.17 9.45 -22.33
N ALA A 11 21.95 8.41 -22.09
CA ALA A 11 21.53 7.06 -22.40
C ALA A 11 20.28 6.75 -21.57
N LEU A 12 19.14 6.51 -22.22
CA LEU A 12 18.03 5.82 -21.56
C LEU A 12 18.56 4.44 -21.17
N ILE A 13 18.85 4.25 -19.88
CA ILE A 13 19.02 2.92 -19.32
C ILE A 13 17.63 2.28 -19.40
N THR A 14 17.47 1.30 -20.29
CA THR A 14 16.26 0.50 -20.36
C THR A 14 16.26 -0.44 -19.14
N PHE A 15 15.46 -0.12 -18.13
CA PHE A 15 15.16 -1.05 -17.05
C PHE A 15 14.21 -2.10 -17.61
N VAL A 16 14.77 -3.23 -18.04
CA VAL A 16 13.97 -4.37 -18.49
C VAL A 16 13.70 -5.24 -17.26
N ILE A 17 12.48 -5.18 -16.71
CA ILE A 17 12.03 -6.03 -15.61
C ILE A 17 11.66 -7.43 -16.17
N SER A 18 12.51 -8.09 -16.96
CA SER A 18 12.17 -9.40 -17.56
C SER A 18 12.66 -10.62 -16.76
N GLN A 19 13.10 -10.43 -15.52
CA GLN A 19 13.67 -11.53 -14.74
C GLN A 19 12.57 -12.27 -14.00
N GLU A 20 12.40 -13.56 -14.30
CA GLU A 20 11.51 -14.48 -13.57
C GLU A 20 11.95 -14.60 -12.09
N CYS A 21 10.98 -14.84 -11.19
CA CYS A 21 11.27 -15.17 -9.79
C CYS A 21 12.26 -16.33 -9.70
N VAL A 22 13.38 -16.15 -9.00
CA VAL A 22 14.28 -17.24 -8.66
C VAL A 22 14.19 -17.51 -7.17
N PRO A 23 13.65 -18.67 -6.74
CA PRO A 23 13.62 -19.05 -5.35
C PRO A 23 15.03 -19.05 -4.75
N TYR A 24 15.15 -18.55 -3.53
CA TYR A 24 16.38 -18.57 -2.75
C TYR A 24 16.11 -19.13 -1.35
N SER A 25 17.18 -19.60 -0.68
CA SER A 25 17.08 -19.98 0.72
C SER A 25 17.18 -18.73 1.58
N SER A 26 16.19 -18.53 2.43
CA SER A 26 16.14 -17.47 3.43
C SER A 26 16.48 -18.02 4.82
N PRO A 27 17.12 -17.25 5.72
CA PRO A 27 17.29 -17.63 7.13
C PRO A 27 15.99 -17.51 7.95
N TYR A 28 14.93 -16.93 7.39
CA TYR A 28 13.64 -16.77 8.06
C TYR A 28 12.79 -18.04 7.92
N ASP A 29 12.29 -18.54 9.05
CA ASP A 29 11.46 -19.74 9.12
C ASP A 29 10.00 -19.39 9.40
N PHE A 30 9.13 -19.66 8.41
CA PHE A 30 7.69 -19.47 8.49
C PHE A 30 6.92 -20.80 8.63
N SER A 31 7.62 -21.92 8.88
CA SER A 31 6.99 -23.23 9.03
C SER A 31 6.17 -23.40 10.32
N SER A 32 6.30 -22.48 11.27
CA SER A 32 5.54 -22.47 12.52
C SER A 32 5.32 -21.05 13.03
N GLY A 33 4.24 -20.86 13.81
CA GLY A 33 3.90 -19.56 14.40
C GLY A 33 3.29 -18.54 13.43
N TYR A 34 2.93 -18.98 12.23
CA TYR A 34 2.21 -18.22 11.21
C TYR A 34 1.13 -19.12 10.58
N PRO A 35 0.04 -18.53 10.04
CA PRO A 35 -0.90 -19.24 9.18
C PRO A 35 -0.19 -19.78 7.94
N THR A 36 -0.84 -20.69 7.22
CA THR A 36 -0.35 -21.13 5.92
C THR A 36 -0.21 -19.91 4.99
N ILE A 37 0.91 -19.82 4.29
CA ILE A 37 1.18 -18.76 3.32
C ILE A 37 0.07 -18.77 2.25
N TRP A 38 -0.49 -17.59 1.97
CA TRP A 38 -1.63 -17.34 1.07
C TRP A 38 -2.99 -17.90 1.51
N GLU A 39 -3.11 -18.46 2.70
CA GLU A 39 -4.42 -18.85 3.27
C GLU A 39 -4.87 -17.81 4.30
N THR A 40 -6.15 -17.46 4.25
CA THR A 40 -6.78 -16.63 5.28
C THR A 40 -6.71 -17.35 6.63
N PRO A 41 -6.23 -16.69 7.72
CA PRO A 41 -6.14 -17.29 9.04
C PRO A 41 -7.46 -17.88 9.51
N THR A 42 -7.38 -19.04 10.14
CA THR A 42 -8.52 -19.85 10.56
C THR A 42 -8.62 -19.92 12.08
N SER A 43 -9.60 -20.68 12.59
CA SER A 43 -9.76 -20.90 14.03
C SER A 43 -8.51 -21.45 14.71
N ASP A 44 -7.70 -22.25 14.02
CA ASP A 44 -6.48 -22.82 14.59
C ASP A 44 -5.44 -21.72 14.84
N ASP A 45 -5.34 -20.74 13.94
CA ASP A 45 -4.45 -19.59 14.06
C ASP A 45 -4.90 -18.62 15.16
N PHE A 46 -6.21 -18.59 15.46
CA PHE A 46 -6.78 -17.78 16.53
C PHE A 46 -6.52 -18.39 17.92
N ASN A 47 -6.24 -19.70 18.02
CA ASN A 47 -6.12 -20.39 19.30
C ASN A 47 -4.69 -20.40 19.88
N THR A 48 -3.73 -19.73 19.22
CA THR A 48 -2.37 -19.61 19.75
C THR A 48 -2.32 -18.67 20.95
N ASP A 49 -1.46 -18.96 21.94
CA ASP A 49 -1.28 -18.11 23.11
C ASP A 49 -0.89 -16.66 22.72
N GLU A 50 -0.10 -16.53 21.66
CA GLU A 50 0.36 -15.24 21.15
C GLU A 50 -0.81 -14.43 20.55
N PHE A 51 -1.62 -15.04 19.68
CA PHE A 51 -2.79 -14.36 19.12
C PHE A 51 -3.80 -14.00 20.21
N GLN A 52 -4.05 -14.90 21.16
CA GLN A 52 -4.97 -14.64 22.28
C GLN A 52 -4.49 -13.47 23.15
N GLN A 53 -3.19 -13.26 23.32
CA GLN A 53 -2.68 -12.06 24.00
C GLN A 53 -3.02 -10.77 23.24
N VAL A 54 -2.88 -10.78 21.91
CA VAL A 54 -3.25 -9.63 21.08
C VAL A 54 -4.75 -9.40 21.12
N TYR A 55 -5.56 -10.44 20.93
CA TYR A 55 -7.03 -10.37 20.99
C TYR A 55 -7.52 -9.79 22.32
N ASN A 56 -6.95 -10.22 23.44
CA ASN A 56 -7.31 -9.72 24.77
C ASN A 56 -6.79 -8.30 25.05
N SER A 57 -5.90 -7.75 24.22
CA SER A 57 -5.43 -6.36 24.33
C SER A 57 -6.34 -5.35 23.63
N ILE A 58 -7.22 -5.82 22.75
CA ILE A 58 -8.17 -4.98 22.00
C ILE A 58 -9.32 -4.56 22.91
N ASP A 59 -9.65 -3.26 22.94
CA ASP A 59 -10.88 -2.79 23.56
C ASP A 59 -12.07 -3.02 22.62
N TRP A 60 -12.63 -4.22 22.67
CA TRP A 60 -13.80 -4.61 21.86
C TRP A 60 -15.05 -3.75 22.11
N SER A 61 -15.11 -2.98 23.21
CA SER A 61 -16.22 -2.05 23.44
C SER A 61 -16.19 -0.83 22.50
N GLN A 62 -15.03 -0.56 21.88
CA GLN A 62 -14.87 0.51 20.88
C GLN A 62 -15.07 0.01 19.45
N VAL A 63 -15.24 -1.29 19.23
CA VAL A 63 -15.49 -1.88 17.92
C VAL A 63 -17.00 -1.95 17.67
N PRO A 64 -17.55 -1.25 16.67
CA PRO A 64 -18.97 -1.32 16.35
C PRO A 64 -19.41 -2.75 16.01
N ASP A 65 -20.63 -3.09 16.43
CA ASP A 65 -21.28 -4.37 16.14
C ASP A 65 -21.88 -4.31 14.72
N ILE A 66 -21.02 -4.50 13.72
CA ILE A 66 -21.39 -4.57 12.30
C ILE A 66 -21.23 -6.02 11.84
N GLU A 67 -22.28 -6.57 11.24
CA GLU A 67 -22.26 -7.94 10.74
C GLU A 67 -21.34 -8.07 9.51
N PRO A 68 -20.51 -9.12 9.44
CA PRO A 68 -19.65 -9.34 8.28
C PRO A 68 -20.42 -9.41 6.95
N HIS A 69 -19.91 -8.70 5.95
CA HIS A 69 -20.51 -8.67 4.63
C HIS A 69 -20.34 -10.02 3.92
N GLN A 70 -21.29 -10.37 3.06
CA GLN A 70 -21.28 -11.66 2.38
C GLN A 70 -20.52 -11.58 1.07
N VAL A 71 -19.74 -12.62 0.75
CA VAL A 71 -19.11 -12.77 -0.57
C VAL A 71 -19.95 -13.71 -1.42
N VAL A 72 -20.42 -13.22 -2.57
CA VAL A 72 -21.25 -13.98 -3.52
C VAL A 72 -20.62 -13.87 -4.90
N ASN A 73 -20.36 -15.01 -5.55
CA ASN A 73 -19.72 -15.09 -6.87
C ASN A 73 -18.36 -14.37 -6.97
N GLY A 74 -17.56 -14.37 -5.89
CA GLY A 74 -16.22 -13.78 -5.88
C GLY A 74 -16.16 -12.27 -5.62
N GLY A 75 -17.29 -11.63 -5.31
CA GLY A 75 -17.34 -10.23 -4.90
C GLY A 75 -18.27 -10.01 -3.71
N LEU A 76 -18.20 -8.82 -3.12
CA LEU A 76 -19.03 -8.42 -1.99
C LEU A 76 -20.49 -8.20 -2.41
N ASP A 77 -21.42 -8.84 -1.71
CA ASP A 77 -22.86 -8.68 -1.90
C ASP A 77 -23.33 -7.36 -1.28
N ARG A 78 -23.77 -6.44 -2.13
CA ARG A 78 -24.25 -5.11 -1.78
C ARG A 78 -25.77 -4.98 -1.85
N SER A 79 -26.48 -6.06 -2.23
CA SER A 79 -27.90 -5.99 -2.61
C SER A 79 -28.84 -5.58 -1.48
N ASN A 80 -28.47 -5.85 -0.23
CA ASN A 80 -29.28 -5.55 0.97
C ASN A 80 -28.64 -4.50 1.89
N TYR A 81 -27.56 -3.85 1.45
CA TYR A 81 -26.90 -2.83 2.25
C TYR A 81 -27.69 -1.50 2.17
N PRO A 82 -27.96 -0.81 3.29
CA PRO A 82 -28.80 0.40 3.27
C PRO A 82 -28.13 1.58 2.56
N ASP A 83 -28.87 2.28 1.70
CA ASP A 83 -28.41 3.48 0.98
C ASP A 83 -27.90 4.62 1.89
N SER A 84 -28.26 4.61 3.18
CA SER A 84 -27.72 5.58 4.16
C SER A 84 -26.26 5.31 4.52
N ASP A 85 -25.73 4.15 4.13
CA ASP A 85 -24.39 3.68 4.42
C ASP A 85 -24.04 3.80 5.92
N PRO A 86 -24.78 3.14 6.82
CA PRO A 86 -24.60 3.37 8.26
C PRO A 86 -23.19 3.07 8.76
N ASP A 87 -22.45 2.20 8.05
CA ASP A 87 -21.18 1.62 8.51
C ASP A 87 -19.96 2.30 7.87
N CYS A 88 -20.16 3.36 7.08
CA CYS A 88 -19.12 4.03 6.29
C CYS A 88 -18.32 3.03 5.44
N TRP A 89 -19.04 2.18 4.70
CA TRP A 89 -18.43 1.10 3.92
C TRP A 89 -17.86 1.65 2.62
N TRP A 90 -16.55 1.59 2.48
CA TRP A 90 -15.85 2.16 1.34
C TRP A 90 -16.23 1.48 0.01
N THR A 91 -16.43 0.16 -0.01
CA THR A 91 -16.84 -0.57 -1.22
C THR A 91 -18.23 -0.17 -1.73
N TYR A 92 -19.07 0.43 -0.87
CA TYR A 92 -20.41 0.87 -1.23
C TYR A 92 -20.45 2.33 -1.69
N GLU A 93 -19.96 3.28 -0.87
CA GLU A 93 -20.06 4.73 -1.14
C GLU A 93 -18.70 5.45 -1.10
N GLN A 94 -17.58 4.71 -1.09
CA GLN A 94 -16.23 5.26 -0.94
C GLN A 94 -16.07 6.15 0.31
N CYS A 95 -16.86 5.85 1.34
CA CYS A 95 -16.85 6.60 2.59
C CYS A 95 -15.48 6.43 3.27
N SER A 96 -14.81 7.56 3.53
CA SER A 96 -13.47 7.64 4.15
C SER A 96 -13.46 8.46 5.45
N ALA A 97 -14.62 8.98 5.85
CA ALA A 97 -14.83 9.69 7.10
C ALA A 97 -15.76 8.84 7.99
N PRO A 98 -15.21 8.07 8.94
CA PRO A 98 -15.96 7.15 9.78
C PRO A 98 -17.16 7.79 10.47
N LYS A 99 -18.23 7.01 10.61
CA LYS A 99 -19.48 7.40 11.28
C LYS A 99 -19.49 6.98 12.74
N ALA A 100 -18.77 5.91 13.09
CA ALA A 100 -18.58 5.46 14.46
C ALA A 100 -17.70 6.43 15.27
N PRO A 101 -18.05 6.68 16.55
CA PRO A 101 -17.36 7.67 17.37
C PRO A 101 -15.92 7.24 17.71
N GLY A 102 -15.00 8.21 17.66
CA GLY A 102 -13.61 7.99 18.09
C GLY A 102 -12.67 7.43 17.01
N LEU A 103 -13.20 7.07 15.84
CA LEU A 103 -12.39 6.67 14.70
C LEU A 103 -11.78 7.88 13.99
N GLN A 104 -10.52 7.74 13.57
CA GLN A 104 -9.86 8.73 12.73
C GLN A 104 -10.28 8.57 11.27
N PRO A 105 -10.46 9.68 10.52
CA PRO A 105 -10.63 9.62 9.07
C PRO A 105 -9.47 8.90 8.38
N ASP A 106 -9.78 8.23 7.27
CA ASP A 106 -8.76 7.62 6.43
C ASP A 106 -7.87 8.69 5.82
N ILE A 107 -6.60 8.36 5.61
CA ILE A 107 -5.68 9.19 4.85
C ILE A 107 -5.96 8.94 3.36
N THR A 108 -6.55 9.93 2.68
CA THR A 108 -6.98 9.81 1.28
C THR A 108 -6.31 10.80 0.31
N ILE A 109 -5.64 11.82 0.85
CA ILE A 109 -4.96 12.87 0.08
C ILE A 109 -3.66 13.28 0.75
N CYS A 110 -2.76 13.87 -0.03
CA CYS A 110 -1.65 14.64 0.52
C CYS A 110 -2.10 16.07 0.83
N PRO A 111 -1.76 16.63 2.01
CA PRO A 111 -2.19 17.98 2.38
C PRO A 111 -1.50 19.07 1.56
N GLU A 112 -0.22 18.88 1.21
CA GLU A 112 0.51 19.85 0.40
C GLU A 112 0.01 19.85 -1.06
N PRO A 113 -0.26 21.02 -1.66
CA PRO A 113 -0.67 21.13 -3.06
C PRO A 113 0.30 20.46 -4.03
N GLU A 114 -0.22 20.09 -5.20
CA GLU A 114 0.57 19.59 -6.33
C GLU A 114 1.52 18.43 -5.96
N THR A 115 1.13 17.64 -4.95
CA THR A 115 1.90 16.52 -4.40
C THR A 115 1.33 15.18 -4.86
N TRP A 116 2.17 14.34 -5.45
CA TRP A 116 1.88 12.94 -5.77
C TRP A 116 2.35 12.03 -4.62
N GLY A 117 1.39 11.48 -3.87
CA GLY A 117 1.61 10.43 -2.88
C GLY A 117 1.88 9.09 -3.57
N LEU A 118 3.15 8.72 -3.66
CA LEU A 118 3.64 7.56 -4.40
C LEU A 118 3.52 6.28 -3.57
N THR A 119 2.67 5.35 -4.01
CA THR A 119 2.41 4.09 -3.29
C THR A 119 2.36 2.89 -4.22
N TYR A 120 2.73 1.72 -3.69
CA TYR A 120 2.68 0.44 -4.40
C TYR A 120 2.12 -0.66 -3.49
N ASP A 121 1.07 -1.33 -3.95
CA ASP A 121 0.42 -2.44 -3.25
C ASP A 121 0.97 -3.81 -3.69
N ASP A 122 0.56 -4.85 -2.96
CA ASP A 122 0.79 -6.27 -3.26
C ASP A 122 2.24 -6.74 -3.31
N GLY A 123 3.18 -5.93 -2.81
CA GLY A 123 4.57 -6.33 -2.65
C GLY A 123 4.83 -7.20 -1.40
N PRO A 124 6.10 -7.54 -1.14
CA PRO A 124 7.21 -7.44 -2.08
C PRO A 124 7.09 -8.49 -3.20
N ASN A 125 7.60 -8.16 -4.39
CA ASN A 125 7.69 -9.10 -5.50
C ASN A 125 9.15 -9.47 -5.80
N CYS A 126 9.39 -10.75 -6.09
CA CYS A 126 10.71 -11.28 -6.44
C CYS A 126 11.42 -10.53 -7.61
N THR A 127 10.67 -9.91 -8.53
CA THR A 127 11.19 -9.27 -9.75
C THR A 127 11.47 -7.79 -9.56
N HIS A 128 11.25 -7.25 -8.35
CA HIS A 128 11.28 -5.82 -8.07
C HIS A 128 12.64 -5.15 -8.21
N ASN A 129 13.71 -5.92 -8.44
CA ASN A 129 15.07 -5.40 -8.39
C ASN A 129 15.32 -4.25 -9.35
N ALA A 130 14.94 -4.41 -10.61
CA ALA A 130 15.07 -3.34 -11.61
C ALA A 130 14.18 -2.13 -11.29
N PHE A 131 13.02 -2.35 -10.67
CA PHE A 131 12.12 -1.28 -10.26
C PHE A 131 12.69 -0.46 -9.10
N TYR A 132 13.27 -1.10 -8.09
CA TYR A 132 13.88 -0.42 -6.95
C TYR A 132 15.23 0.22 -7.32
N ASP A 133 15.98 -0.38 -8.23
CA ASP A 133 17.17 0.25 -8.81
C ASP A 133 16.77 1.55 -9.51
N PHE A 134 15.68 1.53 -10.31
CA PHE A 134 15.12 2.73 -10.91
C PHE A 134 14.73 3.79 -9.86
N LEU A 135 14.01 3.41 -8.79
CA LEU A 135 13.65 4.34 -7.72
C LEU A 135 14.90 4.93 -7.04
N SER A 136 15.91 4.10 -6.78
CA SER A 136 17.18 4.50 -6.16
C SER A 136 17.98 5.47 -7.04
N GLU A 137 18.10 5.18 -8.34
CA GLU A 137 18.76 6.06 -9.32
C GLU A 137 18.08 7.42 -9.45
N ASN A 138 16.76 7.48 -9.23
CA ASN A 138 15.99 8.71 -9.22
C ASN A 138 15.92 9.38 -7.84
N ASN A 139 16.62 8.83 -6.83
CA ASN A 139 16.53 9.23 -5.43
C ASN A 139 15.07 9.36 -4.93
N GLN A 140 14.21 8.46 -5.39
CA GLN A 140 12.78 8.47 -5.12
C GLN A 140 12.43 7.39 -4.09
N LYS A 141 11.71 7.78 -3.04
CA LYS A 141 11.12 6.86 -2.07
C LYS A 141 9.62 6.75 -2.31
N ALA A 142 9.05 5.64 -1.85
CA ALA A 142 7.63 5.30 -2.03
C ALA A 142 7.10 4.63 -0.77
N THR A 143 5.78 4.50 -0.67
CA THR A 143 5.12 3.72 0.37
C THR A 143 4.72 2.37 -0.20
N MET A 144 5.25 1.29 0.38
CA MET A 144 5.01 -0.06 -0.05
C MET A 144 4.01 -0.72 0.90
N PHE A 145 2.88 -1.18 0.40
CA PHE A 145 1.89 -1.94 1.17
C PHE A 145 2.14 -3.42 0.93
N PHE A 146 2.67 -4.10 1.96
CA PHE A 146 3.12 -5.48 1.83
C PHE A 146 2.13 -6.49 2.36
N ILE A 147 1.87 -7.51 1.55
CA ILE A 147 1.13 -8.71 1.95
C ILE A 147 2.08 -9.57 2.80
N GLY A 148 1.62 -10.02 3.96
CA GLY A 148 2.42 -10.82 4.88
C GLY A 148 2.95 -12.12 4.26
N SER A 149 2.13 -12.78 3.43
CA SER A 149 2.54 -13.96 2.66
C SER A 149 3.67 -13.67 1.67
N ASN A 150 3.64 -12.53 0.97
CA ASN A 150 4.74 -12.11 0.12
C ASN A 150 6.02 -11.83 0.92
N VAL A 151 5.92 -11.27 2.13
CA VAL A 151 7.08 -11.09 3.01
C VAL A 151 7.69 -12.43 3.42
N ALA A 152 6.86 -13.47 3.59
CA ALA A 152 7.32 -14.82 3.88
C ALA A 152 8.00 -15.49 2.66
N ASP A 153 7.45 -15.30 1.46
CA ASP A 153 8.00 -15.84 0.21
C ASP A 153 9.28 -15.10 -0.24
N TRP A 154 9.31 -13.77 -0.07
CA TRP A 154 10.34 -12.86 -0.58
C TRP A 154 10.94 -11.94 0.50
N PRO A 155 11.54 -12.51 1.56
CA PRO A 155 12.02 -11.72 2.70
C PRO A 155 13.19 -10.78 2.36
N ASN A 156 14.09 -11.13 1.45
CA ASN A 156 15.20 -10.25 1.05
C ASN A 156 14.67 -9.00 0.34
N GLU A 157 13.64 -9.15 -0.50
CA GLU A 157 12.97 -8.06 -1.19
C GLU A 157 12.28 -7.13 -0.17
N ALA A 158 11.62 -7.69 0.84
CA ALA A 158 11.06 -6.92 1.95
C ALA A 158 12.14 -6.10 2.70
N GLN A 159 13.29 -6.71 2.99
CA GLN A 159 14.42 -6.05 3.64
C GLN A 159 15.03 -4.95 2.78
N ARG A 160 15.07 -5.15 1.47
CA ARG A 160 15.58 -4.14 0.54
C ARG A 160 14.71 -2.89 0.54
N ALA A 161 13.38 -3.02 0.58
CA ALA A 161 12.50 -1.86 0.71
C ALA A 161 12.85 -0.97 1.91
N LEU A 162 13.10 -1.59 3.06
CA LEU A 162 13.51 -0.84 4.24
C LEU A 162 14.93 -0.26 4.09
N THR A 163 15.87 -1.03 3.56
CA THR A 163 17.28 -0.62 3.37
C THR A 163 17.41 0.56 2.41
N ASP A 164 16.61 0.56 1.35
CA ASP A 164 16.57 1.63 0.35
C ASP A 164 15.76 2.84 0.84
N GLY A 165 15.15 2.78 2.03
CA GLY A 165 14.47 3.90 2.69
C GLY A 165 13.02 4.12 2.28
N HIS A 166 12.36 3.12 1.68
CA HIS A 166 10.93 3.15 1.42
C HIS A 166 10.14 2.99 2.73
N GLN A 167 8.94 3.54 2.81
CA GLN A 167 8.04 3.27 3.93
C GLN A 167 7.36 1.92 3.68
N ILE A 168 7.30 1.05 4.70
CA ILE A 168 6.55 -0.21 4.63
C ILE A 168 5.27 -0.08 5.45
N CYS A 169 4.14 -0.44 4.87
CA CYS A 169 2.82 -0.51 5.49
C CYS A 169 2.25 -1.93 5.35
N VAL A 170 1.26 -2.26 6.18
CA VAL A 170 0.59 -3.56 6.17
C VAL A 170 -0.46 -3.63 5.04
N HIS A 171 -0.51 -4.75 4.32
CA HIS A 171 -1.55 -5.05 3.34
C HIS A 171 -2.19 -6.42 3.58
N THR A 172 -2.44 -6.73 4.85
CA THR A 172 -2.99 -8.01 5.34
C THR A 172 -2.07 -9.21 5.08
N TRP A 173 -2.43 -10.38 5.60
CA TRP A 173 -1.65 -11.60 5.48
C TRP A 173 -1.90 -12.31 4.14
N SER A 174 -3.17 -12.42 3.73
CA SER A 174 -3.62 -13.22 2.58
C SER A 174 -4.42 -12.44 1.52
N HIS A 175 -4.58 -11.13 1.69
CA HIS A 175 -5.31 -10.24 0.77
C HIS A 175 -6.83 -10.57 0.61
N PRO A 176 -7.61 -10.78 1.69
CA PRO A 176 -9.05 -11.04 1.59
C PRO A 176 -9.90 -9.74 1.59
N TYR A 177 -11.18 -9.87 1.26
CA TYR A 177 -12.19 -8.84 1.57
C TYR A 177 -12.38 -8.73 3.09
N MET A 178 -11.78 -7.70 3.70
CA MET A 178 -11.70 -7.56 5.16
C MET A 178 -13.06 -7.42 5.84
N THR A 179 -14.03 -6.76 5.21
CA THR A 179 -15.37 -6.58 5.79
C THR A 179 -16.18 -7.87 5.82
N SER A 180 -15.77 -8.89 5.06
CA SER A 180 -16.39 -10.21 5.07
C SER A 180 -15.92 -11.13 6.19
N LEU A 181 -14.85 -10.75 6.90
CA LEU A 181 -14.26 -11.56 7.96
C LEU A 181 -14.90 -11.28 9.33
N SER A 182 -14.83 -12.26 10.22
CA SER A 182 -15.12 -12.04 11.65
C SER A 182 -14.09 -11.09 12.27
N ASN A 183 -14.36 -10.61 13.48
CA ASN A 183 -13.44 -9.74 14.21
C ASN A 183 -12.07 -10.41 14.45
N GLU A 184 -12.06 -11.71 14.76
CA GLU A 184 -10.84 -12.51 14.87
C GLU A 184 -10.10 -12.58 13.54
N GLY A 185 -10.81 -12.80 12.44
CA GLY A 185 -10.22 -12.86 11.10
C GLY A 185 -9.58 -11.54 10.68
N VAL A 186 -10.28 -10.42 10.87
CA VAL A 186 -9.73 -9.06 10.63
C VAL A 186 -8.47 -8.84 11.46
N LEU A 187 -8.53 -9.16 12.76
CA LEU A 187 -7.40 -8.99 13.66
C LEU A 187 -6.21 -9.85 13.22
N ALA A 188 -6.44 -11.11 12.83
CA ALA A 188 -5.40 -12.05 12.42
C ALA A 188 -4.71 -11.63 11.13
N GLU A 189 -5.48 -11.20 10.12
CA GLU A 189 -4.94 -10.68 8.86
C GLU A 189 -3.96 -9.52 9.08
N LEU A 190 -4.34 -8.55 9.92
CA LEU A 190 -3.49 -7.41 10.26
C LEU A 190 -2.28 -7.81 11.11
N TYR A 191 -2.52 -8.64 12.13
CA TYR A 191 -1.51 -9.04 13.10
C TYR A 191 -0.41 -9.89 12.47
N TYR A 192 -0.75 -10.97 11.75
CA TYR A 192 0.25 -11.88 11.19
C TYR A 192 1.06 -11.22 10.07
N ALA A 193 0.46 -10.34 9.27
CA ALA A 193 1.20 -9.53 8.31
C ALA A 193 2.22 -8.61 8.99
N ARG A 194 1.78 -7.87 10.02
CA ARG A 194 2.67 -7.01 10.80
C ARG A 194 3.77 -7.79 11.51
N LYS A 195 3.45 -8.99 12.02
CA LYS A 195 4.40 -9.92 12.64
C LYS A 195 5.46 -10.37 11.66
N ALA A 196 5.08 -10.74 10.42
CA ALA A 196 6.01 -11.14 9.38
C ALA A 196 6.96 -9.99 8.98
N ILE A 197 6.42 -8.78 8.80
CA ILE A 197 7.22 -7.58 8.54
C ILE A 197 8.19 -7.32 9.70
N LYS A 198 7.75 -7.46 10.95
CA LYS A 198 8.62 -7.30 12.12
C LYS A 198 9.72 -8.35 12.16
N TYR A 199 9.39 -9.60 11.86
CA TYR A 199 10.35 -10.70 11.88
C TYR A 199 11.45 -10.54 10.82
N VAL A 200 11.08 -10.11 9.60
CA VAL A 200 12.00 -10.00 8.47
C VAL A 200 12.73 -8.65 8.42
N CYS A 201 11.99 -7.56 8.60
CA CYS A 201 12.50 -6.20 8.42
C CYS A 201 12.90 -5.53 9.74
N GLY A 202 12.49 -6.07 10.89
CA GLY A 202 12.80 -5.51 12.21
C GLY A 202 11.94 -4.31 12.62
N VAL A 203 10.94 -3.94 11.82
CA VAL A 203 10.04 -2.79 12.05
C VAL A 203 8.59 -3.20 12.26
N THR A 204 7.84 -2.40 13.02
CA THR A 204 6.41 -2.57 13.26
C THR A 204 5.65 -1.41 12.62
N PRO A 205 5.10 -1.56 11.39
CA PRO A 205 4.29 -0.54 10.72
C PRO A 205 3.13 0.00 11.55
N LEU A 206 2.89 1.31 11.41
CA LEU A 206 1.76 2.06 11.97
C LEU A 206 0.74 2.51 10.90
N CYS A 207 0.82 1.91 9.71
CA CYS A 207 -0.03 2.20 8.57
C CYS A 207 -0.43 0.91 7.88
N TRP A 208 -1.60 0.94 7.25
CA TRP A 208 -2.09 -0.17 6.44
C TRP A 208 -3.02 0.33 5.33
N ARG A 209 -3.27 -0.54 4.36
CA ARG A 209 -4.30 -0.34 3.32
C ARG A 209 -5.13 -1.61 3.21
N PRO A 210 -6.47 -1.50 3.15
CA PRO A 210 -7.33 -2.66 2.93
C PRO A 210 -7.23 -3.16 1.47
N PRO A 211 -7.06 -4.48 1.26
CA PRO A 211 -7.29 -5.11 -0.04
C PRO A 211 -8.60 -4.65 -0.67
N TYR A 212 -8.59 -4.36 -1.98
CA TYR A 212 -9.75 -3.89 -2.75
C TYR A 212 -10.37 -2.56 -2.25
N GLY A 213 -9.71 -1.86 -1.32
CA GLY A 213 -10.30 -0.72 -0.62
C GLY A 213 -11.39 -1.13 0.39
N ASP A 214 -11.59 -2.42 0.62
CA ASP A 214 -12.72 -2.94 1.40
C ASP A 214 -12.54 -2.72 2.91
N VAL A 215 -13.22 -1.70 3.42
CA VAL A 215 -13.18 -1.33 4.83
C VAL A 215 -14.49 -0.67 5.26
N ASP A 216 -14.95 -1.01 6.46
CA ASP A 216 -16.07 -0.41 7.18
C ASP A 216 -15.59 0.11 8.55
N ASP A 217 -16.47 0.75 9.32
CA ASP A 217 -16.12 1.27 10.64
C ASP A 217 -15.69 0.19 11.65
N ARG A 218 -16.14 -1.05 11.48
CA ARG A 218 -15.71 -2.18 12.34
C ARG A 218 -14.26 -2.56 12.04
N VAL A 219 -13.91 -2.69 10.77
CA VAL A 219 -12.54 -2.99 10.33
C VAL A 219 -11.59 -1.84 10.71
N ARG A 220 -12.00 -0.57 10.49
CA ARG A 220 -11.22 0.60 10.95
C ARG A 220 -11.01 0.59 12.45
N ALA A 221 -12.03 0.27 13.24
CA ALA A 221 -11.90 0.21 14.69
C ALA A 221 -10.85 -0.82 15.11
N ILE A 222 -10.87 -2.03 14.53
CA ILE A 222 -9.88 -3.08 14.83
C ILE A 222 -8.47 -2.64 14.43
N ALA A 223 -8.30 -2.05 13.24
CA ALA A 223 -7.00 -1.52 12.80
C ALA A 223 -6.49 -0.40 13.70
N GLN A 224 -7.37 0.51 14.15
CA GLN A 224 -7.01 1.60 15.06
C GLN A 224 -6.58 1.08 16.45
N GLN A 225 -7.18 -0.01 16.94
CA GLN A 225 -6.74 -0.66 18.19
C GLN A 225 -5.32 -1.25 18.07
N LEU A 226 -4.85 -1.51 16.85
CA LEU A 226 -3.46 -1.86 16.56
C LEU A 226 -2.55 -0.64 16.30
N ASN A 227 -3.06 0.59 16.41
CA ASN A 227 -2.40 1.84 16.01
C ASN A 227 -2.04 1.88 14.51
N LEU A 228 -2.85 1.26 13.65
CA LEU A 228 -2.70 1.34 12.21
C LEU A 228 -3.57 2.46 11.64
N ALA A 229 -2.97 3.42 10.97
CA ALA A 229 -3.68 4.41 10.17
C ALA A 229 -4.11 3.80 8.84
N THR A 230 -5.41 3.87 8.53
CA THR A 230 -5.98 3.41 7.26
C THR A 230 -5.64 4.40 6.15
N ILE A 231 -4.98 3.92 5.10
CA ILE A 231 -4.63 4.72 3.92
C ILE A 231 -5.42 4.20 2.72
N ILE A 232 -6.13 5.11 2.06
CA ILE A 232 -6.92 4.87 0.85
C ILE A 232 -6.39 5.81 -0.26
N TRP A 233 -6.73 5.53 -1.52
CA TRP A 233 -6.33 6.34 -2.66
C TRP A 233 -7.49 7.22 -3.17
N ASN A 234 -7.14 8.26 -3.93
CA ASN A 234 -8.09 9.08 -4.66
C ASN A 234 -7.83 9.11 -6.18
N LEU A 235 -6.76 8.46 -6.63
CA LEU A 235 -6.49 8.15 -8.05
C LEU A 235 -6.13 6.67 -8.17
N ASP A 236 -6.76 5.97 -9.10
CA ASP A 236 -6.54 4.54 -9.37
C ASP A 236 -6.04 4.35 -10.80
N THR A 237 -4.85 3.78 -10.95
CA THR A 237 -4.28 3.56 -12.29
C THR A 237 -4.92 2.37 -13.01
N ASN A 238 -5.63 1.50 -12.28
CA ASN A 238 -6.11 0.19 -12.71
C ASN A 238 -5.01 -0.74 -13.25
N ASP A 239 -3.73 -0.49 -12.94
CA ASP A 239 -2.61 -1.27 -13.44
C ASP A 239 -2.70 -2.76 -13.05
N TRP A 240 -3.33 -3.07 -11.93
CA TRP A 240 -3.63 -4.44 -11.48
C TRP A 240 -4.52 -5.23 -12.45
N ASP A 241 -5.40 -4.57 -13.22
CA ASP A 241 -6.28 -5.21 -14.20
C ASP A 241 -5.66 -5.25 -15.60
N MET A 242 -4.35 -5.00 -15.73
CA MET A 242 -3.71 -5.00 -17.04
C MET A 242 -3.60 -6.41 -17.65
N GLU A 243 -3.92 -6.52 -18.94
CA GLU A 243 -3.69 -7.73 -19.75
C GLU A 243 -2.21 -8.17 -19.69
N PRO A 244 -1.91 -9.48 -19.70
CA PRO A 244 -2.85 -10.60 -19.91
C PRO A 244 -3.46 -11.17 -18.61
N VAL A 245 -3.20 -10.56 -17.45
CA VAL A 245 -3.71 -11.05 -16.16
C VAL A 245 -5.15 -10.58 -15.95
N GLY A 246 -5.38 -9.28 -16.16
CA GLY A 246 -6.70 -8.67 -16.07
C GLY A 246 -7.37 -8.44 -17.43
N SER A 247 -8.29 -7.48 -17.45
CA SER A 247 -9.14 -7.18 -18.61
C SER A 247 -8.86 -5.83 -19.32
N GLU A 248 -8.06 -4.95 -18.72
CA GLU A 248 -7.67 -3.67 -19.30
C GLU A 248 -6.44 -3.78 -20.19
N THR A 249 -6.53 -3.24 -21.40
CA THR A 249 -5.38 -3.17 -22.31
C THR A 249 -4.31 -2.21 -21.78
N PRO A 250 -3.03 -2.39 -22.13
CA PRO A 250 -1.96 -1.44 -21.75
C PRO A 250 -2.25 0.01 -22.15
N ASP A 251 -2.96 0.24 -23.26
CA ASP A 251 -3.35 1.58 -23.72
C ASP A 251 -4.40 2.23 -22.80
N GLN A 252 -5.27 1.45 -22.14
CA GLN A 252 -6.21 1.95 -21.14
C GLN A 252 -5.48 2.38 -19.88
N ILE A 253 -4.52 1.58 -19.42
CA ILE A 253 -3.65 1.94 -18.29
C ILE A 253 -2.88 3.23 -18.62
N ASP A 254 -2.33 3.34 -19.82
CA ASP A 254 -1.66 4.56 -20.31
C ASP A 254 -2.59 5.77 -20.34
N ALA A 255 -3.86 5.59 -20.71
CA ALA A 255 -4.85 6.66 -20.67
C ALA A 255 -5.16 7.14 -19.24
N ASN A 256 -5.19 6.22 -18.25
CA ASN A 256 -5.36 6.56 -16.85
C ASN A 256 -4.19 7.41 -16.34
N PHE A 257 -2.95 6.95 -16.56
CA PHE A 257 -1.76 7.74 -16.21
C PHE A 257 -1.72 9.10 -16.91
N GLN A 258 -2.05 9.15 -18.21
CA GLN A 258 -2.08 10.41 -18.95
C GLN A 258 -3.14 11.38 -18.40
N SER A 259 -4.30 10.87 -17.97
CA SER A 259 -5.34 11.67 -17.31
C SER A 259 -4.78 12.31 -16.03
N PHE A 260 -4.05 11.54 -15.22
CA PHE A 260 -3.47 12.05 -13.97
C PHE A 260 -2.35 13.06 -14.20
N VAL A 261 -1.54 12.89 -15.26
CA VAL A 261 -0.58 13.91 -15.71
C VAL A 261 -1.30 15.21 -16.09
N ASN A 262 -2.41 15.12 -16.82
CA ASN A 262 -3.20 16.30 -17.19
C ASN A 262 -3.79 17.01 -15.96
N MET A 263 -4.23 16.25 -14.95
CA MET A 263 -4.74 16.80 -13.68
C MET A 263 -3.66 17.56 -12.89
N GLY A 264 -2.42 17.07 -12.88
CA GLY A 264 -1.29 17.79 -12.27
C GLY A 264 -1.02 19.13 -12.94
N GLN A 265 -1.25 19.23 -14.25
CA GLN A 265 -0.93 20.41 -15.05
C GLN A 265 -2.07 21.43 -15.19
N ASN A 266 -3.31 21.06 -14.87
CA ASN A 266 -4.49 21.89 -15.11
C ASN A 266 -5.06 22.57 -13.86
N GLY A 267 -4.39 22.42 -12.71
CA GLY A 267 -4.80 23.00 -11.43
C GLY A 267 -5.80 22.17 -10.63
N THR A 268 -6.12 20.93 -11.02
CA THR A 268 -6.92 20.00 -10.18
C THR A 268 -6.35 19.90 -8.76
N PHE A 269 -5.03 19.85 -8.65
CA PHE A 269 -4.29 19.70 -7.39
C PHE A 269 -3.72 21.03 -6.86
N ALA A 270 -4.32 22.18 -7.20
CA ALA A 270 -3.84 23.49 -6.78
C ALA A 270 -3.95 23.77 -5.27
N ASN A 271 -4.75 22.99 -4.53
CA ASN A 271 -4.98 23.18 -3.08
C ASN A 271 -4.75 21.92 -2.24
N SER A 272 -4.37 20.81 -2.87
CA SER A 272 -4.09 19.53 -2.21
C SER A 272 -3.32 18.63 -3.17
N GLY A 273 -2.70 17.56 -2.66
CA GLY A 273 -2.15 16.49 -3.48
C GLY A 273 -3.12 15.32 -3.66
N CYS A 274 -2.58 14.22 -4.20
CA CYS A 274 -3.25 12.94 -4.38
C CYS A 274 -2.50 11.81 -3.69
N ILE A 275 -3.19 10.69 -3.47
CA ILE A 275 -2.61 9.39 -3.14
C ILE A 275 -3.03 8.45 -4.25
N VAL A 276 -2.05 7.83 -4.90
CA VAL A 276 -2.26 7.04 -6.11
C VAL A 276 -2.11 5.56 -5.82
N LEU A 277 -3.07 4.77 -6.29
CA LEU A 277 -2.98 3.31 -6.29
C LEU A 277 -2.24 2.83 -7.55
N GLU A 278 -1.09 2.19 -7.30
CA GLU A 278 -0.26 1.46 -8.24
C GLU A 278 0.16 0.15 -7.55
N HIS A 279 0.69 -0.82 -8.29
CA HIS A 279 0.99 -2.14 -7.74
C HIS A 279 2.39 -2.67 -8.10
N GLU A 280 3.01 -3.38 -7.15
CA GLU A 280 4.25 -4.16 -7.36
C GLU A 280 3.92 -5.64 -7.67
N ILE A 281 2.79 -5.95 -8.32
CA ILE A 281 2.33 -7.34 -8.53
C ILE A 281 3.24 -8.12 -9.49
N ASN A 282 3.65 -7.49 -10.59
CA ASN A 282 4.39 -8.16 -11.66
C ASN A 282 5.20 -7.17 -12.50
N ASN A 283 5.91 -7.71 -13.49
CA ASN A 283 6.70 -6.91 -14.44
C ASN A 283 5.86 -5.84 -15.17
N GLY A 284 4.63 -6.15 -15.55
CA GLY A 284 3.76 -5.23 -16.27
C GLY A 284 3.46 -3.97 -15.47
N THR A 285 2.96 -4.13 -14.24
CA THR A 285 2.63 -2.99 -13.36
C THR A 285 3.86 -2.14 -13.07
N MET A 286 4.98 -2.78 -12.69
CA MET A 286 6.22 -2.08 -12.42
C MET A 286 6.82 -1.39 -13.65
N SER A 287 6.70 -1.99 -14.84
CA SER A 287 7.14 -1.36 -16.09
C SER A 287 6.32 -0.11 -16.41
N LYS A 288 5.01 -0.10 -16.13
CA LYS A 288 4.17 1.08 -16.29
C LYS A 288 4.53 2.18 -15.30
N ALA A 289 4.81 1.84 -14.04
CA ALA A 289 5.32 2.78 -13.05
C ALA A 289 6.63 3.45 -13.52
N ILE A 290 7.60 2.67 -14.03
CA ILE A 290 8.86 3.19 -14.59
C ILE A 290 8.61 4.09 -15.80
N GLU A 291 7.76 3.65 -16.73
CA GLU A 291 7.46 4.36 -17.98
C GLU A 291 6.86 5.75 -17.70
N TRP A 292 5.92 5.84 -16.76
CA TRP A 292 5.16 7.05 -16.49
C TRP A 292 5.79 8.00 -15.48
N TYR A 293 6.67 7.50 -14.61
CA TYR A 293 7.31 8.29 -13.56
C TYR A 293 7.93 9.62 -14.07
N PRO A 294 8.69 9.70 -15.19
CA PRO A 294 9.25 10.98 -15.65
C PRO A 294 8.18 12.02 -16.00
N LYS A 295 7.02 11.58 -16.53
CA LYS A 295 5.91 12.47 -16.89
C LYS A 295 5.18 12.94 -15.63
N ILE A 296 4.94 12.03 -14.67
CA ILE A 296 4.38 12.36 -13.35
C ILE A 296 5.28 13.39 -12.64
N LYS A 297 6.59 13.12 -12.58
CA LYS A 297 7.56 14.01 -11.93
C LYS A 297 7.62 15.41 -12.56
N SER A 298 7.26 15.52 -13.85
CA SER A 298 7.16 16.81 -14.55
C SER A 298 5.82 17.53 -14.36
N ALA A 299 4.77 16.80 -13.98
CA ALA A 299 3.41 17.30 -13.88
C ALA A 299 3.03 17.75 -12.46
N TYR A 300 3.73 17.22 -11.45
CA TYR A 300 3.51 17.51 -10.04
C TYR A 300 4.74 18.20 -9.46
N GLN A 301 4.54 19.13 -8.52
CA GLN A 301 5.62 19.83 -7.86
C GLN A 301 6.44 18.87 -6.97
N TYR A 302 5.75 17.93 -6.33
CA TYR A 302 6.35 16.97 -5.41
C TYR A 302 5.87 15.55 -5.72
N VAL A 303 6.77 14.58 -5.59
CA VAL A 303 6.46 13.14 -5.67
C VAL A 303 7.14 12.50 -4.48
N VAL A 304 6.37 12.00 -3.52
CA VAL A 304 6.85 11.65 -2.17
C VAL A 304 6.11 10.43 -1.62
N PRO A 305 6.69 9.66 -0.69
CA PRO A 305 5.94 8.64 0.05
C PRO A 305 4.90 9.29 1.00
N ILE A 306 3.91 8.52 1.44
CA ILE A 306 2.81 8.99 2.30
C ILE A 306 3.32 9.49 3.65
N ALA A 307 4.30 8.81 4.27
CA ALA A 307 4.91 9.29 5.50
C ALA A 307 5.41 10.74 5.35
N THR A 308 6.17 11.02 4.29
CA THR A 308 6.67 12.38 3.99
C THR A 308 5.52 13.34 3.69
N CYS A 309 4.56 12.94 2.85
CA CYS A 309 3.43 13.79 2.48
C CYS A 309 2.56 14.16 3.71
N MET A 310 2.47 13.28 4.71
CA MET A 310 1.76 13.51 5.96
C MET A 310 2.64 14.05 7.10
N ASN A 311 3.91 14.38 6.84
CA ASN A 311 4.90 14.76 7.86
C ASN A 311 5.07 13.76 9.02
N ILE A 312 4.87 12.47 8.75
CA ILE A 312 5.09 11.36 9.68
C ILE A 312 6.56 10.94 9.63
N THR A 313 7.37 11.44 10.56
CA THR A 313 8.81 11.14 10.64
C THR A 313 9.12 9.84 11.38
N GLN A 314 8.14 9.24 12.06
CA GLN A 314 8.24 7.98 12.80
C GLN A 314 7.11 7.03 12.35
N PRO A 315 7.24 6.38 11.18
CA PRO A 315 6.20 5.52 10.63
C PRO A 315 6.12 4.13 11.28
N TYR A 316 7.03 3.82 12.21
CA TYR A 316 7.14 2.54 12.89
C TYR A 316 7.07 2.72 14.41
N ALA A 317 6.72 1.65 15.15
CA ALA A 317 6.75 1.68 16.62
C ALA A 317 8.18 1.84 17.17
N GLU A 318 9.18 1.39 16.41
CA GLU A 318 10.60 1.53 16.76
C GLU A 318 11.11 2.95 16.48
N THR A 319 11.76 3.55 17.47
CA THR A 319 12.19 4.97 17.42
C THR A 319 13.55 5.19 16.73
N ASN A 320 14.22 4.13 16.27
CA ASN A 320 15.52 4.21 15.61
C ASN A 320 15.42 4.38 14.08
N TYR A 321 14.20 4.48 13.55
CA TYR A 321 13.94 4.75 12.14
C TYR A 321 13.32 6.14 12.03
N THR A 322 14.04 7.07 11.39
CA THR A 322 13.56 8.45 11.19
C THR A 322 13.47 8.73 9.70
N TYR A 323 12.28 9.12 9.25
CA TYR A 323 12.01 9.52 7.89
C TYR A 323 12.03 11.05 7.81
N PRO A 324 12.46 11.64 6.70
CA PRO A 324 12.47 13.09 6.53
C PRO A 324 11.04 13.63 6.54
N SER A 325 10.88 14.80 7.17
CA SER A 325 9.69 15.63 6.98
C SER A 325 9.54 16.05 5.51
N PHE A 326 8.38 16.62 5.17
CA PHE A 326 8.10 17.11 3.83
C PHE A 326 9.17 18.10 3.35
N SER A 327 9.53 19.07 4.20
CA SER A 327 10.49 20.11 3.81
C SER A 327 11.91 19.57 3.70
N GLU A 328 12.33 18.65 4.58
CA GLU A 328 13.63 17.98 4.50
C GLU A 328 13.73 17.10 3.23
N TYR A 329 12.67 16.38 2.87
CA TYR A 329 12.66 15.52 1.68
C TYR A 329 12.68 16.33 0.38
N THR A 330 11.94 17.44 0.35
CA THR A 330 11.75 18.26 -0.86
C THR A 330 12.75 19.41 -0.98
N GLY A 331 13.50 19.72 0.09
CA GLY A 331 14.47 20.81 0.13
C GLY A 331 13.84 22.20 0.13
N THR A 332 12.64 22.35 0.71
CA THR A 332 11.86 23.60 0.70
C THR A 332 12.04 24.46 1.97
N ASP A 333 13.03 24.15 2.81
CA ASP A 333 13.39 24.91 4.02
C ASP A 333 13.96 26.31 3.74
#